data_AF-A0A5B0HHR9-F1
#
_entry.id   AF-A0A5B0HHR9-F1
#
_cell.length_a   1.000
_cell.length_b   1.000
_cell.length_c   1.000
_cell.angle_alpha   90.00
_cell.angle_beta   90.00
_cell.angle_gamma   90.00
#
_symmetry.space_group_name_H-M   'P 1'
#
loop_
_entity.id
_entity.type
_entity.pdbx_description
1 polymer ?
#
loop_
_entity_poly.entity_id
_entity_poly.type
_entity_poly.pdbx_seq_one_letter_code
_entity_poly.pdbx_strand_id
1 'polypeptide(L)'
;MGWTHDTGYDPAYDHEGYPAAVLDDGTETSVHTEAIQSRVTGWRAVCECGWRGVQFWPRAEFPGSSSIAPNEVDGFETGQGACGEWLEHLHSALPALAVHDATQQLADAREALDEAVAAARAAGASWTVIGKAARMSRQSAHERWGQEAPVATTSGRAR
;
A
#
# COMPACT_ATOMS: atom_id res chain seq x y z
N MET A 1 11.38 -12.41 3.90
CA MET A 1 9.93 -12.46 3.62
C MET A 1 9.73 -11.84 2.25
N GLY A 2 8.79 -12.35 1.45
CA GLY A 2 8.45 -11.73 0.17
C GLY A 2 7.48 -10.57 0.33
N TRP A 3 7.37 -9.77 -0.73
CA TRP A 3 6.49 -8.64 -0.88
C TRP A 3 5.45 -8.97 -1.95
N THR A 4 4.19 -8.69 -1.64
CA THR A 4 3.07 -8.76 -2.58
C THR A 4 2.33 -7.44 -2.57
N HIS A 5 1.86 -7.00 -3.75
CA HIS A 5 1.06 -5.78 -3.85
C HIS A 5 -0.42 -6.15 -3.72
N ASP A 6 -0.82 -6.38 -2.47
CA ASP A 6 -2.13 -6.92 -2.13
C ASP A 6 -3.23 -5.87 -2.23
N THR A 7 -3.68 -5.64 -3.46
CA THR A 7 -4.77 -4.69 -3.78
C THR A 7 -6.01 -5.39 -4.32
N GLY A 8 -6.04 -6.72 -4.33
CA GLY A 8 -7.11 -7.50 -4.99
C GLY A 8 -7.05 -7.45 -6.51
N TYR A 9 -5.95 -6.96 -7.09
CA TYR A 9 -5.70 -7.02 -8.52
C TYR A 9 -4.94 -8.30 -8.86
N ASP A 10 -5.67 -9.33 -9.33
CA ASP A 10 -5.11 -10.68 -9.52
C ASP A 10 -3.74 -10.72 -10.22
N PRO A 11 -3.48 -9.98 -11.32
CA PRO A 11 -2.18 -10.02 -12.00
C PRO A 11 -1.00 -9.56 -11.14
N ALA A 12 -1.23 -8.75 -10.09
CA ALA A 12 -0.16 -8.33 -9.18
C ALA A 12 0.35 -9.46 -8.28
N TYR A 13 -0.44 -10.52 -8.09
CA TYR A 13 -0.02 -11.67 -7.30
C TYR A 13 0.99 -12.57 -8.01
N ASP A 14 1.11 -12.49 -9.34
CA ASP A 14 2.12 -13.21 -10.14
C ASP A 14 3.49 -12.46 -10.17
N HIS A 15 3.64 -11.45 -9.32
CA HIS A 15 4.82 -10.61 -9.22
C HIS A 15 5.33 -10.48 -7.77
N GLU A 16 5.34 -11.57 -7.00
CA GLU A 16 5.98 -11.58 -5.67
C GLU A 16 7.45 -11.13 -5.78
N GLY A 17 7.81 -10.12 -4.99
CA GLY A 17 9.15 -9.54 -4.91
C GLY A 17 9.87 -9.94 -3.62
N TYR A 18 11.19 -9.90 -3.59
CA TYR A 18 11.95 -10.05 -2.34
C TYR A 18 13.37 -9.51 -2.47
N PRO A 19 14.06 -9.20 -1.36
CA PRO A 19 15.47 -8.85 -1.39
C PRO A 19 16.29 -10.15 -1.34
N ALA A 20 16.74 -10.62 -2.51
CA ALA A 20 17.61 -11.78 -2.60
C ALA A 20 18.97 -11.49 -1.96
N ALA A 21 19.45 -12.42 -1.14
CA ALA A 21 20.84 -12.41 -0.70
C ALA A 21 21.74 -12.80 -1.89
N VAL A 22 22.76 -11.99 -2.15
CA VAL A 22 23.76 -12.24 -3.19
C VAL A 22 25.00 -12.83 -2.53
N LEU A 23 25.43 -13.99 -3.01
CA LEU A 23 26.58 -14.72 -2.47
C LEU A 23 27.89 -14.28 -3.13
N ASP A 24 29.00 -14.74 -2.56
CA ASP A 24 30.37 -14.52 -3.06
C ASP A 24 30.64 -15.08 -4.47
N ASP A 25 29.86 -16.05 -4.91
CA ASP A 25 29.87 -16.59 -6.29
C ASP A 25 28.87 -15.91 -7.22
N GLY A 26 28.16 -14.88 -6.75
CA GLY A 26 27.13 -14.16 -7.50
C GLY A 26 25.76 -14.83 -7.50
N THR A 27 25.59 -15.98 -6.84
CA THR A 27 24.27 -16.63 -6.71
C THR A 27 23.31 -15.74 -5.93
N GLU A 28 22.08 -15.62 -6.42
CA GLU A 28 20.96 -14.95 -5.73
C GLU A 28 20.09 -16.01 -5.04
N THR A 29 19.74 -15.79 -3.77
CA THR A 29 18.91 -16.74 -3.01
C THR A 29 17.98 -16.07 -2.00
N SER A 30 16.80 -16.67 -1.80
CA SER A 30 15.88 -16.37 -0.70
C SER A 30 16.04 -17.33 0.48
N VAL A 31 17.01 -18.26 0.42
CA VAL A 31 17.26 -19.22 1.49
C VAL A 31 18.15 -18.57 2.56
N HIS A 32 17.75 -18.67 3.83
CA HIS A 32 18.46 -18.04 4.95
C HIS A 32 18.98 -19.09 5.94
N THR A 33 20.27 -19.40 5.85
CA THR A 33 20.98 -20.29 6.79
C THR A 33 22.29 -19.66 7.27
N GLU A 34 22.89 -20.17 8.34
CA GLU A 34 24.22 -19.72 8.80
C GLU A 34 25.30 -19.93 7.72
N ALA A 35 25.23 -21.04 6.98
CA ALA A 35 26.14 -21.34 5.89
C ALA A 35 26.00 -20.35 4.72
N ILE A 36 24.78 -19.84 4.47
CA ILE A 36 24.55 -18.79 3.48
C ILE A 36 25.00 -17.44 4.02
N GLN A 37 24.72 -17.16 5.30
CA GLN A 37 25.08 -15.90 5.93
C GLN A 37 26.57 -15.58 5.80
N SER A 38 27.48 -16.54 5.97
CA SER A 38 28.92 -16.28 5.83
C SER A 38 29.35 -15.92 4.41
N ARG A 39 28.52 -16.22 3.41
CA ARG A 39 28.78 -16.00 1.99
C ARG A 39 28.10 -14.75 1.42
N VAL A 40 27.17 -14.14 2.14
CA VAL A 40 26.43 -12.96 1.65
C VAL A 40 27.37 -11.76 1.50
N THR A 41 27.43 -11.24 0.28
CA THR A 41 28.18 -10.02 -0.10
C THR A 41 27.28 -8.78 -0.17
N GLY A 42 25.97 -8.97 -0.29
CA GLY A 42 24.97 -7.91 -0.34
C GLY A 42 23.60 -8.43 -0.73
N TRP A 43 22.73 -7.54 -1.18
CA TRP A 43 21.36 -7.88 -1.58
C TRP A 43 20.99 -7.23 -2.91
N ARG A 44 19.92 -7.76 -3.54
CA ARG A 44 19.29 -7.21 -4.74
C ARG A 44 17.79 -7.47 -4.72
N ALA A 45 16.99 -6.53 -5.21
CA ALA A 45 15.57 -6.77 -5.46
C ALA A 45 15.38 -7.78 -6.59
N VAL A 46 14.54 -8.78 -6.39
CA VAL A 46 14.15 -9.72 -7.45
C VAL A 46 12.64 -9.92 -7.43
N CYS A 47 12.10 -10.35 -8.56
CA CYS A 47 10.68 -10.71 -8.70
C CYS A 47 10.57 -12.12 -9.28
N GLU A 48 9.56 -12.87 -8.88
CA GLU A 48 9.32 -14.23 -9.37
C GLU A 48 9.11 -14.32 -10.89
N CYS A 49 8.64 -13.22 -11.52
CA CYS A 49 8.52 -13.13 -12.97
C CYS A 49 9.88 -13.13 -13.71
N GLY A 50 10.99 -13.12 -12.97
CA GLY A 50 12.36 -13.17 -13.48
C GLY A 50 13.05 -11.80 -13.57
N TRP A 51 12.35 -10.72 -13.24
CA TRP A 51 12.93 -9.38 -13.16
C TRP A 51 13.93 -9.26 -12.00
N ARG A 52 14.96 -8.42 -12.21
CA ARG A 52 16.02 -8.12 -11.24
C ARG A 52 16.23 -6.61 -11.18
N GLY A 53 16.27 -6.09 -9.96
CA GLY A 53 16.62 -4.70 -9.68
C GLY A 53 18.03 -4.36 -10.14
N VAL A 54 18.24 -3.09 -10.48
CA VAL A 54 19.53 -2.63 -10.98
C VAL A 54 20.49 -2.35 -9.83
N GLN A 55 19.98 -1.88 -8.67
CA GLN A 55 20.82 -1.56 -7.54
C GLN A 55 21.32 -2.82 -6.84
N PHE A 56 22.56 -2.74 -6.39
CA PHE A 56 23.16 -3.71 -5.49
C PHE A 56 23.40 -3.01 -4.16
N TRP A 57 23.01 -3.64 -3.06
CA TRP A 57 23.21 -3.11 -1.71
C TRP A 57 24.33 -3.88 -1.02
N PRO A 58 25.56 -3.35 -0.96
CA PRO A 58 26.70 -4.09 -0.44
C PRO A 58 26.57 -4.28 1.08
N ARG A 59 26.83 -5.48 1.57
CA ARG A 59 26.82 -5.76 3.01
C ARG A 59 27.84 -4.94 3.80
N ALA A 60 28.92 -4.51 3.15
CA ALA A 60 29.91 -3.63 3.76
C ALA A 60 29.34 -2.24 4.11
N GLU A 61 28.35 -1.77 3.37
CA GLU A 61 27.67 -0.48 3.59
C GLU A 61 26.41 -0.62 4.44
N PHE A 62 25.77 -1.79 4.37
CA PHE A 62 24.57 -2.15 5.13
C PHE A 62 24.88 -3.36 6.03
N PRO A 63 25.66 -3.18 7.11
CA PRO A 63 26.10 -4.30 7.94
C PRO A 63 24.91 -4.96 8.64
N GLY A 64 24.82 -6.27 8.49
CA GLY A 64 23.79 -7.10 9.12
C GLY A 64 24.37 -8.41 9.68
N SER A 65 23.84 -8.86 10.82
CA SER A 65 24.24 -10.11 11.48
C SER A 65 23.55 -11.35 10.92
N SER A 66 22.85 -11.24 9.80
CA SER A 66 22.14 -12.36 9.16
C SER A 66 22.25 -12.29 7.63
N SER A 67 21.71 -13.30 6.94
CA SER A 67 21.54 -13.28 5.48
C SER A 67 20.28 -12.53 5.03
N ILE A 68 19.41 -12.14 5.95
CA ILE A 68 18.22 -11.33 5.66
C ILE A 68 18.67 -9.89 5.47
N ALA A 69 18.10 -9.22 4.47
CA ALA A 69 18.36 -7.81 4.22
C ALA A 69 17.98 -6.96 5.46
N PRO A 70 18.83 -6.01 5.88
CA PRO A 70 18.45 -5.01 6.86
C PRO A 70 17.23 -4.20 6.38
N ASN A 71 16.46 -3.63 7.31
CA ASN A 71 15.24 -2.88 6.98
C ASN A 71 15.51 -1.71 6.01
N GLU A 72 16.69 -1.10 6.09
CA GLU A 72 17.12 -0.02 5.20
C GLU A 72 17.32 -0.49 3.75
N VAL A 73 17.64 -1.77 3.56
CA VAL A 73 17.80 -2.41 2.25
C VAL A 73 16.48 -3.01 1.77
N ASP A 74 15.78 -3.73 2.65
CA ASP A 74 14.46 -4.31 2.35
C ASP A 74 13.46 -3.23 1.94
N GLY A 75 13.28 -2.22 2.80
CA GLY A 75 12.51 -1.01 2.51
C GLY A 75 11.01 -1.21 2.34
N PHE A 76 10.44 -2.36 2.74
CA PHE A 76 9.01 -2.62 2.62
C PHE A 76 8.14 -1.59 3.33
N GLU A 77 8.48 -1.25 4.58
CA GLU A 77 7.69 -0.30 5.39
C GLU A 77 7.72 1.14 4.82
N THR A 78 8.77 1.50 4.10
CA THR A 78 8.97 2.85 3.58
C THR A 78 8.60 2.97 2.10
N GLY A 79 8.42 1.85 1.40
CA GLY A 79 8.32 1.81 -0.07
C GLY A 79 9.61 2.25 -0.76
N GLN A 80 10.76 2.10 -0.11
CA GLN A 80 12.07 2.49 -0.63
C GLN A 80 12.99 1.27 -0.72
N GLY A 81 14.29 1.48 -0.98
CA GLY A 81 15.27 0.40 -1.06
C GLY A 81 14.92 -0.61 -2.16
N ALA A 82 15.10 -1.88 -1.87
CA ALA A 82 14.82 -2.98 -2.79
C ALA A 82 13.31 -3.13 -3.07
N CYS A 83 12.45 -2.92 -2.06
CA CYS A 83 11.00 -2.87 -2.27
C CYS A 83 10.60 -1.73 -3.22
N GLY A 84 11.23 -0.55 -3.09
CA GLY A 84 10.99 0.59 -3.98
C GLY A 84 11.27 0.28 -5.46
N GLU A 85 12.42 -0.32 -5.77
CA GLU A 85 12.70 -0.76 -7.15
C GLU A 85 11.68 -1.80 -7.64
N TRP A 86 11.27 -2.73 -6.78
CA TRP A 86 10.25 -3.72 -7.13
C TRP A 86 8.88 -3.08 -7.40
N LEU A 87 8.47 -2.08 -6.61
CA LEU A 87 7.24 -1.31 -6.86
C LEU A 87 7.31 -0.58 -8.21
N GLU A 88 8.44 0.03 -8.56
CA GLU A 88 8.62 0.64 -9.89
C GLU A 88 8.51 -0.39 -11.02
N HIS A 89 9.09 -1.57 -10.81
CA HIS A 89 8.94 -2.70 -11.73
C HIS A 89 7.48 -3.12 -11.92
N LEU A 90 6.70 -3.26 -10.84
CA LEU A 90 5.29 -3.64 -10.92
C LEU A 90 4.51 -2.69 -11.83
N HIS A 91 4.69 -1.39 -11.67
CA HIS A 91 4.00 -0.40 -12.50
C HIS A 91 4.42 -0.48 -13.97
N SER A 92 5.68 -0.83 -14.25
CA SER A 92 6.16 -1.04 -15.62
C SER A 92 5.65 -2.36 -16.23
N ALA A 93 5.56 -3.42 -15.45
CA ALA A 93 5.15 -4.75 -15.91
C ALA A 93 3.62 -4.86 -16.04
N LEU A 94 2.89 -4.14 -15.19
CA LEU A 94 1.44 -4.13 -15.10
C LEU A 94 0.90 -2.70 -15.25
N PRO A 95 0.87 -2.10 -16.45
CA PRO A 95 0.41 -0.72 -16.61
C PRO A 95 -1.03 -0.46 -16.11
N ALA A 96 -1.88 -1.50 -16.12
CA ALA A 96 -3.24 -1.43 -15.59
C ALA A 96 -3.29 -1.37 -14.05
N LEU A 97 -2.22 -1.76 -13.35
CA LEU A 97 -2.14 -1.68 -11.89
C LEU A 97 -2.27 -0.24 -11.41
N ALA A 98 -1.63 0.72 -12.09
CA ALA A 98 -1.76 2.14 -11.75
C ALA A 98 -3.22 2.63 -11.82
N VAL A 99 -4.02 2.09 -12.75
CA VAL A 99 -5.46 2.41 -12.85
C VAL A 99 -6.24 1.78 -11.70
N HIS A 100 -5.92 0.53 -11.36
CA HIS A 100 -6.54 -0.17 -10.23
C HIS A 100 -6.26 0.54 -8.91
N ASP A 101 -5.00 0.86 -8.63
CA ASP A 101 -4.58 1.57 -7.41
C ASP A 101 -5.23 2.95 -7.31
N ALA A 102 -5.30 3.71 -8.40
CA ALA A 102 -5.99 4.99 -8.43
C ALA A 102 -7.50 4.84 -8.19
N THR A 103 -8.09 3.72 -8.63
CA THR A 103 -9.51 3.42 -8.41
C THR A 103 -9.79 3.08 -6.94
N GLN A 104 -8.92 2.29 -6.30
CA GLN A 104 -9.01 2.00 -4.86
C GLN A 104 -8.85 3.28 -4.03
N GLN A 105 -7.81 4.07 -4.30
CA GLN A 105 -7.60 5.35 -3.61
C GLN A 105 -8.80 6.30 -3.76
N LEU A 106 -9.46 6.30 -4.92
CA LEU A 106 -10.67 7.09 -5.13
C LEU A 106 -11.86 6.56 -4.32
N ALA A 107 -11.99 5.24 -4.17
CA ALA A 107 -13.03 4.63 -3.34
C ALA A 107 -12.81 4.98 -1.86
N ASP A 108 -11.60 4.77 -1.35
CA ASP A 108 -11.23 5.08 0.04
C ASP A 108 -11.43 6.56 0.36
N ALA A 109 -11.00 7.45 -0.54
CA ALA A 109 -11.17 8.90 -0.36
C ALA A 109 -12.65 9.32 -0.37
N ARG A 110 -13.52 8.60 -1.09
CA ARG A 110 -14.97 8.86 -1.07
C ARG A 110 -15.58 8.41 0.25
N GLU A 111 -15.23 7.22 0.73
CA GLU A 111 -15.68 6.71 2.02
C GLU A 111 -15.24 7.65 3.15
N ALA A 112 -13.96 8.02 3.20
CA ALA A 112 -13.43 8.96 4.18
C ALA A 112 -14.12 10.34 4.12
N LEU A 113 -14.51 10.80 2.92
CA LEU A 113 -15.29 12.03 2.77
C LEU A 113 -16.70 11.87 3.36
N ASP A 114 -17.37 10.75 3.11
CA ASP A 114 -18.71 10.49 3.62
C ASP A 114 -18.69 10.36 5.15
N GLU A 115 -17.69 9.69 5.73
CA GLU A 115 -17.45 9.64 7.18
C GLU A 115 -17.18 11.02 7.77
N ALA A 116 -16.33 11.84 7.15
CA ALA A 116 -16.03 13.19 7.60
C ALA A 116 -17.27 14.09 7.58
N VAL A 117 -18.14 13.93 6.58
CA VAL A 117 -19.43 14.63 6.52
C VAL A 117 -20.36 14.15 7.63
N ALA A 118 -20.47 12.85 7.87
CA ALA A 118 -21.27 12.30 8.96
C ALA A 118 -20.81 12.82 10.34
N ALA A 119 -19.49 12.83 10.58
CA ALA A 119 -18.89 13.38 11.79
C ALA A 119 -19.18 14.89 11.95
N ALA A 120 -19.04 15.68 10.87
CA ALA A 120 -19.37 17.10 10.88
C ALA A 120 -20.86 17.34 11.18
N ARG A 121 -21.76 16.51 10.63
CA ARG A 121 -23.20 16.58 10.91
C ARG A 121 -23.52 16.22 12.35
N ALA A 122 -22.90 15.19 12.92
CA ALA A 122 -23.05 14.80 14.32
C ALA A 122 -22.56 15.90 15.28
N ALA A 123 -21.53 16.65 14.89
CA ALA A 123 -21.05 17.83 15.61
C ALA A 123 -21.93 19.10 15.42
N GLY A 124 -23.03 19.00 14.66
CA GLY A 124 -23.98 20.10 14.46
C GLY A 124 -23.66 21.05 13.30
N ALA A 125 -22.65 20.78 12.48
CA ALA A 125 -22.30 21.65 11.34
C ALA A 125 -23.44 21.70 10.32
N SER A 126 -23.83 22.89 9.87
CA SER A 126 -24.92 23.04 8.89
C SER A 126 -24.51 22.58 7.48
N TRP A 127 -25.50 22.24 6.64
CA TRP A 127 -25.26 21.90 5.23
C TRP A 127 -24.59 23.03 4.43
N THR A 128 -24.74 24.28 4.85
CA THR A 128 -24.04 25.41 4.23
C THR A 128 -22.54 25.35 4.52
N VAL A 129 -22.16 25.02 5.77
CA VAL A 129 -20.75 24.88 6.17
C VAL A 129 -20.12 23.68 5.46
N ILE A 130 -20.80 22.53 5.47
CA ILE A 130 -20.33 21.30 4.82
C ILE A 130 -20.21 21.49 3.30
N GLY A 131 -21.22 22.08 2.66
CA GLY A 131 -21.16 22.38 1.22
C GLY A 131 -19.98 23.29 0.87
N LYS A 132 -19.75 24.35 1.65
CA LYS A 132 -18.58 25.23 1.47
C LYS A 132 -17.26 24.46 1.59
N ALA A 133 -17.13 23.60 2.60
CA ALA A 133 -15.93 22.77 2.81
C ALA A 133 -15.69 21.80 1.65
N ALA A 134 -16.75 21.16 1.15
CA ALA A 134 -16.72 20.22 0.03
C ALA A 134 -16.77 20.91 -1.36
N ARG A 135 -16.68 22.26 -1.41
CA ARG A 135 -16.73 23.08 -2.63
C ARG A 135 -17.97 22.84 -3.50
N MET A 136 -19.13 22.70 -2.86
CA MET A 136 -20.43 22.55 -3.52
C MET A 136 -21.51 23.42 -2.86
N SER A 137 -22.67 23.53 -3.52
CA SER A 137 -23.79 24.28 -2.95
C SER A 137 -24.35 23.56 -1.71
N ARG A 138 -25.00 24.32 -0.81
CA ARG A 138 -25.76 23.77 0.33
C ARG A 138 -26.77 22.71 -0.13
N GLN A 139 -27.47 22.98 -1.23
CA GLN A 139 -28.50 22.09 -1.75
C GLN A 139 -27.88 20.77 -2.25
N SER A 140 -26.80 20.85 -3.03
CA SER A 140 -26.07 19.67 -3.52
C SER A 140 -25.52 18.82 -2.37
N ALA A 141 -24.99 19.45 -1.32
CA ALA A 141 -24.52 18.74 -0.13
C ALA A 141 -25.67 18.03 0.60
N HIS A 142 -26.81 18.70 0.76
CA HIS A 142 -27.99 18.09 1.39
C HIS A 142 -28.60 16.97 0.54
N GLU A 143 -28.66 17.12 -0.77
CA GLU A 143 -29.16 16.06 -1.67
C GLU A 143 -28.26 14.82 -1.61
N ARG A 144 -26.94 15.00 -1.56
CA ARG A 144 -25.97 13.90 -1.51
C ARG A 144 -25.98 13.17 -0.16
N TRP A 145 -25.85 13.89 0.95
CA TRP A 145 -25.61 13.29 2.28
C TRP A 145 -26.79 13.41 3.24
N GLY A 146 -27.84 14.16 2.87
CA GLY A 146 -28.98 14.41 3.74
C GLY A 146 -29.97 13.26 3.87
N GLN A 147 -29.89 12.26 2.99
CA GLN A 147 -30.78 11.10 2.97
C GLN A 147 -30.25 9.89 3.77
N GLU A 148 -29.00 9.92 4.24
CA GLU A 148 -28.33 8.78 4.89
C GLU A 148 -28.49 8.73 6.43
N ALA A 149 -29.29 9.62 7.04
CA ALA A 149 -29.57 9.49 8.45
C ALA A 149 -30.55 8.33 8.70
N PRO A 150 -30.19 7.28 9.46
CA PRO A 150 -31.13 6.24 9.81
C PRO A 150 -32.29 6.87 10.59
N VAL A 151 -33.52 6.67 10.08
CA VAL A 151 -34.73 7.04 10.79
C VAL A 151 -34.75 6.24 12.10
N ALA A 152 -34.54 6.91 13.23
CA ALA A 152 -34.80 6.32 14.53
C ALA A 152 -36.30 5.99 14.61
N THR A 153 -36.65 4.72 14.42
CA THR A 153 -38.00 4.21 14.55
C THR A 153 -38.43 4.35 16.01
N THR A 154 -38.97 5.51 16.35
CA THR A 154 -39.60 5.74 17.66
C THR A 154 -41.00 5.14 17.58
N SER A 155 -41.09 3.82 17.79
CA SER A 155 -42.39 3.18 18.01
C SER A 155 -42.88 3.58 19.40
N GLY A 156 -43.88 4.47 19.42
CA GLY A 156 -44.56 4.92 20.62
C GLY A 156 -45.40 3.85 21.29
N ARG A 157 -45.50 3.99 22.61
CA ARG A 157 -46.49 3.44 23.55
C ARG A 157 -47.78 2.89 22.92
N ALA A 158 -48.16 1.69 23.35
CA ALA A 158 -49.56 1.28 23.47
C ALA A 158 -49.90 1.03 24.97
N ARG A 159 -51.17 1.27 25.28
CA ARG A 159 -51.80 1.45 26.59
C ARG A 159 -51.90 0.20 27.44
#